data_AF-A0A944XYW8-F1
#
_entry.id   AF-A0A944XYW8-F1
#
_cell.length_a   1.000
_cell.length_b   1.000
_cell.length_c   1.000
_cell.angle_alpha   90.00
_cell.angle_beta   90.00
_cell.angle_gamma   90.00
#
_symmetry.space_group_name_H-M   'P 1'
#
loop_
_entity.id
_entity.type
_entity.pdbx_description
1 polymer ?
#
loop_
_entity_poly.entity_id
_entity_poly.type
_entity_poly.pdbx_seq_one_letter_code
_entity_poly.pdbx_strand_id
1 'polypeptide(L)' 'MGSGSTRPNNADDKMIAAMERGDQDDFKDRKPPKNPDNKLIKEKEARAEKSQKKAAGLKALRLAAEKEANEK' A
#
# COMPACT_ATOMS: atom_id res chain seq x y z
N MET A 1 0.08 1.71 -43.06
CA MET A 1 0.10 2.06 -41.62
C MET A 1 0.19 0.77 -40.80
N GLY A 2 1.36 0.13 -40.76
CA GLY A 2 1.59 -1.06 -39.95
C GLY A 2 2.07 -0.64 -38.57
N SER A 3 1.13 -0.24 -37.70
CA SER A 3 1.46 0.22 -36.34
C SER A 3 1.92 -0.98 -35.50
N GLY A 4 3.20 -0.95 -35.12
CA GLY A 4 3.85 -1.95 -34.29
C GLY A 4 3.38 -1.90 -32.83
N SER A 5 2.15 -2.33 -32.56
CA SER A 5 1.65 -2.54 -31.20
C SER A 5 0.52 -3.58 -31.15
N THR A 6 0.70 -4.74 -31.79
CA THR A 6 -0.20 -5.90 -31.61
C THR A 6 0.06 -6.67 -30.31
N ARG A 7 0.95 -6.16 -29.46
CA ARG A 7 1.18 -6.69 -28.11
C ARG A 7 0.39 -5.83 -27.12
N PRO A 8 -0.68 -6.36 -26.50
CA PRO A 8 -1.49 -5.60 -25.56
C PRO A 8 -0.61 -5.09 -24.40
N ASN A 9 -0.56 -3.77 -24.21
CA ASN A 9 0.44 -3.11 -23.37
C ASN A 9 -0.10 -2.74 -21.97
N ASN A 10 -1.42 -2.63 -21.82
CA ASN A 10 -2.10 -2.30 -20.57
C ASN A 10 -2.99 -3.49 -20.11
N ALA A 11 -3.58 -3.39 -18.92
CA ALA A 11 -4.39 -4.46 -18.36
C ALA A 11 -5.68 -4.70 -19.18
N ASP A 12 -6.32 -3.62 -19.64
CA ASP A 12 -7.60 -3.68 -20.35
C ASP A 12 -7.43 -4.30 -21.76
N ASP A 13 -6.38 -3.93 -22.49
CA ASP A 13 -6.00 -4.50 -23.79
C ASP A 13 -5.71 -6.00 -23.68
N LYS A 14 -5.09 -6.44 -22.57
CA LYS A 14 -4.81 -7.87 -22.34
C LYS A 14 -6.09 -8.63 -22.06
N MET A 15 -7.04 -8.03 -21.35
CA MET A 15 -8.35 -8.62 -21.09
C MET A 15 -9.18 -8.74 -22.38
N ILE A 16 -9.18 -7.70 -23.21
CA ILE A 16 -9.86 -7.71 -24.52
C ILE A 16 -9.23 -8.77 -25.42
N ALA A 17 -7.90 -8.82 -25.52
CA ALA A 17 -7.19 -9.81 -26.33
C ALA A 17 -7.37 -11.26 -25.83
N ALA A 18 -7.51 -11.46 -24.51
CA ALA A 18 -7.79 -12.77 -23.92
C ALA A 18 -9.25 -13.21 -24.19
N MET A 19 -10.21 -12.28 -24.11
CA MET A 19 -11.59 -12.51 -24.49
C MET A 19 -11.74 -12.85 -25.99
N GLU A 20 -11.05 -12.11 -26.87
CA GLU A 20 -11.03 -12.39 -28.32
C GLU A 20 -10.37 -13.75 -28.66
N ARG A 21 -9.46 -14.24 -27.82
CA ARG A 21 -8.81 -15.55 -28.00
C ARG A 21 -9.63 -16.74 -27.50
N GLY A 22 -10.75 -16.49 -26.80
CA GLY A 22 -11.57 -17.56 -26.22
C GLY A 22 -11.01 -18.17 -24.93
N ASP A 23 -10.01 -17.54 -24.29
CA ASP A 23 -9.39 -17.97 -23.02
C ASP A 23 -10.28 -17.58 -21.80
N GLN A 24 -11.61 -17.70 -21.90
CA GLN A 24 -12.53 -17.37 -20.81
C GLN A 24 -12.47 -18.37 -19.64
N ASP A 25 -12.05 -19.62 -19.88
CA ASP A 25 -12.12 -20.70 -18.88
C ASP A 25 -10.91 -20.77 -17.93
N ASP A 26 -9.82 -20.02 -18.20
CA ASP A 26 -8.55 -20.19 -17.49
C ASP A 26 -8.15 -19.02 -16.56
N PHE A 27 -9.00 -17.99 -16.41
CA PHE A 27 -8.82 -17.05 -15.30
C PHE A 27 -9.31 -17.68 -13.99
N LYS A 28 -8.57 -18.70 -13.53
CA LYS A 28 -8.71 -19.24 -12.20
C LYS A 28 -8.28 -18.13 -11.24
N ASP A 29 -9.27 -17.48 -10.62
CA ASP A 29 -9.06 -16.64 -9.44
C ASP A 29 -8.43 -17.53 -8.37
N ARG A 30 -7.09 -17.60 -8.41
CA ARG A 30 -6.28 -18.33 -7.44
C ARG A 30 -6.40 -17.55 -6.15
N LYS A 31 -7.52 -17.72 -5.43
CA LYS A 31 -7.72 -17.20 -4.09
C LYS A 31 -6.61 -17.80 -3.24
N PRO A 32 -5.52 -17.07 -2.97
CA PRO A 32 -4.41 -17.65 -2.24
C PRO A 32 -4.95 -17.98 -0.85
N PRO A 33 -4.55 -19.10 -0.24
CA PRO A 33 -4.92 -19.38 1.14
C PRO A 33 -4.47 -18.18 1.99
N LYS A 34 -5.42 -17.57 2.72
CA LYS A 34 -5.11 -16.46 3.62
C LYS A 34 -4.15 -16.98 4.69
N ASN A 35 -2.90 -16.53 4.65
CA ASN A 35 -1.93 -16.88 5.67
C ASN A 35 -2.32 -16.16 6.98
N PRO A 36 -2.63 -16.89 8.08
CA PRO A 36 -3.00 -16.28 9.36
C PRO A 36 -1.79 -15.73 10.14
N ASP A 37 -0.56 -15.89 9.63
CA ASP A 37 0.65 -15.41 10.31
C ASP A 37 0.75 -13.87 10.27
N ASN A 38 0.13 -13.23 11.26
CA ASN A 38 0.10 -11.79 11.45
C ASN A 38 1.31 -11.25 12.22
N LYS A 39 2.39 -12.04 12.44
CA LYS A 39 3.56 -11.59 13.22
C LYS A 39 4.17 -10.30 12.67
N LEU A 40 4.40 -10.24 11.36
CA LEU A 40 4.98 -9.07 10.70
C LEU A 40 4.10 -7.82 10.82
N ILE A 41 2.78 -8.00 10.85
CA ILE A 41 1.82 -6.90 11.02
C ILE A 41 1.96 -6.34 12.44
N LYS A 42 1.92 -7.21 13.45
CA LYS A 42 2.08 -6.83 14.87
C LYS A 42 3.43 -6.16 15.15
N GLU A 43 4.51 -6.65 14.56
CA GLU A 43 5.84 -6.04 14.70
C GLU A 43 5.89 -4.62 14.11
N LYS A 44 5.26 -4.41 12.95
CA LYS A 44 5.18 -3.08 12.32
C LYS A 44 4.32 -2.12 13.15
N GLU A 45 3.19 -2.59 13.67
CA GLU A 45 2.32 -1.81 14.58
C GLU A 45 3.08 -1.36 15.83
N ALA A 46 3.78 -2.30 16.50
CA ALA A 46 4.57 -1.98 17.69
C ALA A 46 5.69 -0.97 17.40
N ARG A 47 6.33 -1.04 16.22
CA ARG A 47 7.35 -0.08 15.80
C ARG A 47 6.73 1.30 15.53
N ALA A 48 5.57 1.34 14.87
CA ALA A 48 4.86 2.58 14.58
C ALA A 48 4.41 3.29 15.86
N GLU A 49 3.83 2.55 16.81
CA GLU A 49 3.35 3.09 18.08
C GLU A 49 4.50 3.71 18.90
N LYS A 50 5.67 3.04 18.96
CA LYS A 50 6.86 3.59 19.61
C LYS A 50 7.32 4.91 18.97
N SER A 51 7.28 4.99 17.64
CA SER A 51 7.65 6.22 16.92
C SER A 51 6.67 7.36 17.22
N GLN A 52 5.37 7.07 17.17
CA GLN A 52 4.31 8.04 17.48
C GLN A 52 4.40 8.57 18.91
N LYS A 53 4.66 7.71 19.89
CA LYS A 53 4.85 8.12 21.30
C LYS A 53 6.02 9.10 21.46
N LYS A 54 7.16 8.83 20.81
CA LYS A 54 8.31 9.73 20.83
C LYS A 54 7.99 11.08 20.18
N ALA A 55 7.33 11.05 19.01
CA ALA A 55 6.92 12.26 18.31
C ALA A 55 5.93 13.11 19.12
N ALA A 56 4.97 12.47 19.80
CA ALA A 56 4.02 13.13 20.68
C ALA A 56 4.73 13.81 21.87
N GLY A 57 5.69 13.13 22.50
CA GLY A 57 6.50 13.71 23.57
C GLY A 57 7.30 14.93 23.12
N LEU A 58 7.95 14.87 21.96
CA LEU A 58 8.68 16.02 21.40
C LEU A 58 7.76 17.19 21.06
N LYS A 59 6.56 16.93 20.53
CA LYS A 59 5.55 17.98 20.29
C LYS A 59 5.10 18.63 21.59
N ALA A 60 4.86 17.84 22.64
CA ALA A 60 4.46 18.36 23.94
C ALA A 60 5.55 19.26 24.55
N LEU A 61 6.82 18.84 24.47
CA LEU A 61 7.95 19.66 24.93
C LEU A 61 8.09 20.96 24.14
N ARG A 62 7.92 20.92 22.80
CA ARG A 62 7.94 22.14 21.97
C ARG A 62 6.82 23.10 22.36
N LEU A 63 5.59 22.59 22.52
CA LEU A 63 4.46 23.41 22.93
C LEU A 63 4.64 24.02 24.32
N ALA A 64 5.25 23.29 25.26
CA ALA A 64 5.59 23.84 26.57
C ALA A 64 6.62 24.97 26.46
N ALA A 65 7.69 24.76 25.69
CA ALA A 65 8.72 25.78 25.46
C ALA A 65 8.17 27.03 24.74
N GLU A 66 7.27 26.86 23.77
CA GLU A 66 6.61 27.99 23.08
C GLU A 66 5.74 28.82 24.03
N LYS A 67 5.04 28.17 24.97
CA LYS A 67 4.26 28.88 26.00
C LYS A 67 5.17 29.65 26.94
N GLU A 68 6.23 29.03 27.46
CA GLU A 68 7.20 29.69 28.33
C GLU A 68 7.92 30.87 27.65
N ALA A 69 8.16 30.78 26.34
CA ALA A 69 8.75 31.86 25.55
C ALA A 69 7.77 33.02 25.32
N ASN A 70 6.46 32.75 25.22
CA ASN A 70 5.43 33.78 25.05
C ASN A 70 4.99 34.41 26.38
N GLU A 71 5.26 33.77 27.52
CA GLU A 71 4.97 34.29 28.87
C GLU A 71 6.12 35.16 29.43
N LYS A 72 7.29 35.17 28.77
CA LYS A 72 8.43 36.06 29.08
C LYS A 72 8.39 37.33 28.26
#